data_AF-A0A2K8NXP2-F1
#
_entry.id   AF-A0A2K8NXP2-F1
#
_cell.length_a   1.000
_cell.length_b   1.000
_cell.length_c   1.000
_cell.angle_alpha   90.00
_cell.angle_beta   90.00
_cell.angle_gamma   90.00
#
_symmetry.space_group_name_H-M   'P 1'
#
loop_
_entity.id
_entity.type
_entity.pdbx_description
1 polymer ?
#
loop_
_entity_poly.entity_id
_entity_poly.type
_entity_poly.pdbx_seq_one_letter_code
_entity_poly.pdbx_strand_id
1 'polypeptide(L)'
;MNNIDKNVIKVIKDAIVTVPGVASFANFQTEDINELATRDIDNAVEYTNTDNITRFRIHVILIGGVNIKDVINEIQIRVKYELEKVSKFTVKYMVDVAVDDLMLI
;
A
#
# COMPACT_ATOMS: atom_id res chain seq x y z
N MET A 1 7.20 19.39 1.87
CA MET A 1 6.53 18.09 1.66
C MET A 1 7.20 17.46 0.48
N ASN A 2 7.94 16.37 0.70
CA ASN A 2 8.46 15.60 -0.42
C ASN A 2 7.23 15.01 -1.13
N ASN A 3 7.06 15.30 -2.42
CA ASN A 3 6.01 14.68 -3.21
C ASN A 3 6.51 13.31 -3.63
N ILE A 4 5.75 12.25 -3.33
CA ILE A 4 5.96 10.95 -3.97
C ILE A 4 5.74 11.16 -5.47
N ASP A 5 6.58 10.55 -6.30
CA ASP A 5 6.37 10.56 -7.74
C ASP A 5 4.98 9.99 -8.05
N LYS A 6 4.16 10.73 -8.80
CA LYS A 6 2.81 10.29 -9.19
C LYS A 6 2.81 8.95 -9.92
N ASN A 7 3.89 8.62 -10.63
CA ASN A 7 4.05 7.31 -11.26
C ASN A 7 4.21 6.20 -10.22
N VAL A 8 4.95 6.43 -9.15
CA VAL A 8 5.12 5.48 -8.03
C VAL A 8 3.79 5.25 -7.34
N ILE A 9 3.06 6.32 -7.04
CA ILE A 9 1.71 6.25 -6.47
C ILE A 9 0.77 5.40 -7.35
N LYS A 10 0.77 5.67 -8.66
CA LYS A 10 -0.04 4.92 -9.61
C LYS A 10 0.32 3.42 -9.61
N VAL A 11 1.61 3.10 -9.59
CA VAL A 11 2.09 1.71 -9.56
C VAL A 11 1.61 0.99 -8.29
N ILE A 12 1.73 1.64 -7.12
CA ILE A 12 1.24 1.07 -5.85
C ILE A 12 -0.27 0.83 -5.93
N LYS A 13 -1.03 1.81 -6.44
CA LYS A 13 -2.48 1.70 -6.60
C LYS A 13 -2.87 0.52 -7.47
N ASP A 14 -2.33 0.46 -8.68
CA ASP A 14 -2.67 -0.55 -9.69
C ASP A 14 -2.26 -1.95 -9.20
N ALA A 15 -1.15 -2.08 -8.46
CA ALA A 15 -0.73 -3.33 -7.87
C ALA A 15 -1.70 -3.84 -6.80
N ILE A 16 -2.17 -2.97 -5.90
CA ILE A 16 -2.99 -3.36 -4.73
C ILE A 16 -4.44 -3.67 -5.10
N VAL A 17 -5.07 -2.89 -5.98
CA VAL A 17 -6.48 -3.10 -6.36
C VAL A 17 -6.73 -4.43 -7.06
N THR A 18 -5.66 -5.11 -7.50
CA THR A 18 -5.72 -6.43 -8.14
C THR A 18 -5.45 -7.58 -7.17
N VAL A 19 -5.13 -7.31 -5.90
CA VAL A 19 -4.89 -8.35 -4.90
C VAL A 19 -6.23 -8.84 -4.34
N PRO A 20 -6.57 -10.13 -4.49
CA PRO A 20 -7.77 -10.69 -3.89
C PRO A 20 -7.76 -10.53 -2.37
N GLY A 21 -8.89 -10.15 -1.80
CA GLY A 21 -9.02 -9.94 -0.36
C GLY A 21 -8.72 -8.53 0.13
N VAL A 22 -8.24 -7.63 -0.73
CA VAL A 22 -8.20 -6.20 -0.43
C VAL A 22 -9.56 -5.58 -0.72
N ALA A 23 -10.15 -4.92 0.27
CA ALA A 23 -11.42 -4.19 0.12
C ALA A 23 -11.18 -2.76 -0.35
N SER A 24 -10.28 -2.03 0.32
CA SER A 24 -9.92 -0.65 -0.03
C SER A 24 -8.59 -0.21 0.60
N PHE A 25 -8.16 1.00 0.29
CA PHE A 25 -7.09 1.67 1.02
C PHE A 25 -7.63 2.28 2.32
N ALA A 26 -6.78 2.38 3.34
CA ALA A 26 -7.11 3.03 4.60
C ALA A 26 -6.41 4.41 4.71
N ASN A 27 -7.16 5.43 5.11
CA ASN A 27 -6.64 6.76 5.39
C ASN A 27 -5.97 6.74 6.78
N PHE A 28 -4.64 6.73 6.81
CA PHE A 28 -3.89 6.66 8.07
C PHE A 28 -3.92 7.96 8.88
N GLN A 29 -4.45 9.05 8.29
CA GLN A 29 -4.51 10.37 8.93
C GLN A 29 -5.82 10.63 9.69
N THR A 30 -6.85 9.80 9.51
CA THR A 30 -8.14 9.98 10.19
C THR A 30 -8.28 9.03 11.37
N GLU A 31 -8.93 9.52 12.42
CA GLU A 31 -9.35 8.71 13.58
C GLU A 31 -10.83 8.29 13.46
N ASP A 32 -11.57 8.81 12.48
CA ASP A 32 -12.96 8.43 12.23
C ASP A 32 -13.03 7.17 11.36
N ILE A 33 -13.55 6.08 11.95
CA ILE A 33 -13.77 4.79 11.27
C ILE A 33 -14.61 4.95 9.99
N ASN A 34 -15.56 5.89 9.96
CA ASN A 34 -16.40 6.11 8.78
C ASN A 34 -15.66 6.76 7.61
N GLU A 35 -14.52 7.41 7.89
CA GLU A 35 -13.65 8.05 6.89
C GLU A 35 -12.39 7.22 6.60
N LEU A 36 -12.24 6.06 7.27
CA LEU A 36 -11.06 5.21 7.13
C LEU A 36 -10.92 4.70 5.71
N ALA A 37 -12.00 4.23 5.09
CA ALA A 37 -11.96 3.76 3.70
C ALA A 37 -11.74 4.94 2.74
N THR A 38 -10.63 4.92 2.00
CA THR A 38 -10.28 6.00 1.08
C THR A 38 -9.97 5.49 -0.32
N ARG A 39 -10.18 6.37 -1.31
CA ARG A 39 -9.68 6.23 -2.68
C ARG A 39 -8.46 7.10 -2.94
N ASP A 40 -8.17 8.00 -2.02
CA ASP A 40 -7.01 8.87 -2.03
C ASP A 40 -5.83 8.15 -1.39
N ILE A 41 -4.95 7.67 -2.25
CA ILE A 41 -3.77 6.89 -1.89
C ILE A 41 -2.68 7.75 -1.24
N ASP A 42 -2.69 9.07 -1.45
CA ASP A 42 -1.73 9.97 -0.82
C ASP A 42 -1.91 9.97 0.72
N ASN A 43 -3.13 9.69 1.18
CA ASN A 43 -3.48 9.54 2.59
C ASN A 43 -3.38 8.09 3.09
N ALA A 44 -2.98 7.14 2.23
CA ALA A 44 -2.89 5.72 2.55
C ALA A 44 -1.46 5.15 2.48
N VAL A 45 -0.50 5.96 2.05
CA VAL A 45 0.89 5.54 1.87
C VAL A 45 1.83 6.48 2.61
N GLU A 46 2.49 5.95 3.62
CA GLU A 46 3.65 6.59 4.22
C GLU A 46 4.90 6.20 3.42
N TYR A 47 5.88 7.11 3.36
CA TYR A 47 7.17 6.77 2.77
C TYR A 47 8.34 7.50 3.41
N THR A 48 9.48 6.83 3.43
CA THR A 48 10.75 7.37 3.91
C THR A 48 11.86 6.98 2.95
N ASN A 49 12.77 7.90 2.65
CA ASN A 49 13.93 7.64 1.81
C ASN A 49 15.20 7.81 2.64
N THR A 50 15.97 6.73 2.77
CA THR A 50 17.24 6.70 3.50
C THR A 50 18.26 5.94 2.67
N ASP A 51 19.40 6.56 2.37
CA ASP A 51 20.59 5.91 1.77
C ASP A 51 20.28 4.95 0.59
N ASN A 52 19.55 5.45 -0.43
CA ASN A 52 19.09 4.70 -1.63
C ASN A 52 18.07 3.59 -1.39
N ILE A 53 17.50 3.49 -0.19
CA ILE A 53 16.38 2.60 0.11
C ILE A 53 15.14 3.46 0.30
N THR A 54 14.14 3.24 -0.55
CA THR A 54 12.81 3.84 -0.36
C THR A 54 11.92 2.83 0.34
N ARG A 55 11.46 3.17 1.54
CA ARG A 55 10.50 2.38 2.30
C ARG A 55 9.11 2.96 2.12
N PHE A 56 8.15 2.12 1.79
CA PHE A 56 6.73 2.42 1.75
C PHE A 56 6.02 1.62 2.85
N ARG A 57 5.15 2.28 3.60
CA ARG A 57 4.17 1.62 4.47
C ARG A 57 2.78 1.94 3.94
N ILE A 58 2.03 0.89 3.61
CA ILE A 58 0.76 1.01 2.89
C ILE A 58 -0.37 0.53 3.78
N HIS A 59 -1.38 1.38 3.92
CA HIS A 59 -2.53 1.19 4.79
C HIS A 59 -3.72 0.66 3.98
N VAL A 60 -4.25 -0.50 4.38
CA VAL A 60 -5.32 -1.19 3.66
C VAL A 60 -6.42 -1.68 4.60
N ILE A 61 -7.62 -1.82 4.04
CA ILE A 61 -8.75 -2.53 4.61
C ILE A 61 -8.90 -3.83 3.85
N LEU A 62 -8.98 -4.95 4.56
CA LEU A 62 -9.16 -6.27 3.96
C LEU A 62 -10.60 -6.77 4.08
N ILE A 63 -10.98 -7.71 3.23
CA ILE A 63 -12.25 -8.41 3.32
C ILE A 63 -12.23 -9.39 4.50
N GLY A 64 -13.29 -9.40 5.31
CA GLY A 64 -13.45 -10.35 6.41
C GLY A 64 -13.44 -11.80 5.92
N GLY A 65 -12.69 -12.67 6.62
CA GLY A 65 -12.60 -14.11 6.31
C GLY A 65 -11.43 -14.52 5.42
N VAL A 66 -10.61 -13.58 4.93
CA VAL A 66 -9.35 -13.89 4.24
C VAL A 66 -8.22 -14.19 5.21
N ASN A 67 -7.20 -14.93 4.76
CA ASN A 67 -5.97 -15.07 5.53
C ASN A 67 -5.15 -13.78 5.40
N ILE A 68 -5.18 -12.96 6.45
CA ILE A 68 -4.49 -11.66 6.51
C ILE A 68 -3.01 -11.78 6.14
N LYS A 69 -2.32 -12.82 6.63
CA LYS A 69 -0.89 -13.02 6.38
C LYS A 69 -0.60 -13.26 4.90
N ASP A 70 -1.46 -14.02 4.22
CA ASP A 70 -1.28 -14.33 2.79
C ASP A 70 -1.51 -13.07 1.95
N VAL A 71 -2.55 -12.30 2.26
CA VAL A 71 -2.87 -11.05 1.56
C VAL A 71 -1.76 -10.00 1.78
N ILE A 72 -1.28 -9.83 3.01
CA ILE A 72 -0.14 -8.94 3.31
C ILE A 72 1.08 -9.33 2.49
N ASN A 73 1.46 -10.61 2.49
CA ASN A 73 2.62 -11.09 1.74
C ASN A 73 2.45 -10.85 0.24
N GLU A 74 1.25 -11.09 -0.31
CA GLU A 74 0.97 -10.87 -1.73
C GLU A 74 1.10 -9.39 -2.10
N ILE A 75 0.54 -8.48 -1.29
CA ILE A 75 0.69 -7.03 -1.48
C ILE A 75 2.17 -6.64 -1.47
N GLN A 76 2.92 -7.06 -0.44
CA GLN A 76 4.33 -6.73 -0.29
C GLN A 76 5.13 -7.18 -1.50
N ILE A 77 4.94 -8.42 -1.96
CA ILE A 77 5.65 -8.98 -3.11
C ILE A 77 5.29 -8.23 -4.40
N ARG A 78 3.99 -8.05 -4.66
CA ARG A 78 3.50 -7.46 -5.92
C ARG A 78 3.91 -6.00 -6.06
N VAL A 79 3.71 -5.20 -5.01
CA VAL A 79 4.07 -3.77 -5.02
C VAL A 79 5.57 -3.60 -5.16
N LYS A 80 6.37 -4.34 -4.38
CA LYS A 80 7.83 -4.29 -4.48
C LYS A 80 8.30 -4.61 -5.89
N TYR A 81 7.79 -5.69 -6.47
CA TYR A 81 8.17 -6.11 -7.81
C TYR A 81 7.86 -5.06 -8.87
N GLU A 82 6.65 -4.48 -8.89
CA GLU A 82 6.29 -3.47 -9.89
C GLU A 82 7.07 -2.16 -9.71
N LEU A 83 7.35 -1.74 -8.48
CA LEU A 83 8.21 -0.57 -8.21
C LEU A 83 9.65 -0.79 -8.69
N GLU A 84 10.24 -1.93 -8.35
CA GLU A 84 11.60 -2.27 -8.78
C GLU A 84 11.67 -2.35 -10.31
N LYS A 85 10.68 -2.97 -10.96
CA LYS A 85 10.56 -3.06 -12.42
C LYS A 85 10.51 -1.69 -13.10
N VAL A 86 9.71 -0.74 -12.59
CA VAL A 86 9.64 0.63 -13.12
C VAL A 86 10.98 1.36 -12.99
N SER A 87 11.71 1.10 -11.90
CA SER A 87 13.08 1.63 -11.71
C SER A 87 14.18 0.87 -12.47
N LYS A 88 13.84 -0.12 -13.30
CA LYS A 88 14.81 -1.04 -13.93
C LYS A 88 15.73 -1.73 -12.91
N PHE A 89 15.21 -2.00 -11.72
CA PHE A 89 15.91 -2.61 -10.59
C PHE A 89 17.15 -1.81 -10.10
N THR A 90 17.20 -0.51 -10.38
CA THR A 90 18.28 0.37 -9.93
C THR A 90 18.06 0.92 -8.52
N VAL A 91 16.80 0.91 -8.04
CA VAL A 91 16.41 1.37 -6.72
C VAL A 91 15.88 0.20 -5.91
N LYS A 92 16.29 0.10 -4.64
CA LYS A 92 15.75 -0.90 -3.71
C LYS A 92 14.54 -0.34 -2.98
N TYR A 93 13.47 -1.12 -2.98
CA TYR A 93 12.24 -0.78 -2.26
C TYR A 93 12.01 -1.73 -1.09
N MET A 94 11.61 -1.17 0.04
CA MET A 94 11.02 -1.90 1.16
C MET A 94 9.54 -1.59 1.21
N VAL A 95 8.69 -2.62 1.31
CA VAL A 95 7.25 -2.46 1.35
C VAL A 95 6.71 -3.15 2.59
N ASP A 96 6.11 -2.37 3.46
CA ASP A 96 5.37 -2.82 4.64
C ASP A 96 3.87 -2.55 4.44
N VAL A 97 3.02 -3.39 5.02
CA VAL A 97 1.57 -3.26 4.91
C VAL A 97 0.97 -3.23 6.30
N ALA A 98 0.17 -2.20 6.57
CA ALA A 98 -0.65 -2.08 7.75
C ALA A 98 -2.10 -2.40 7.37
N VAL A 99 -2.73 -3.28 8.16
CA VAL A 99 -4.15 -3.61 8.02
C VAL A 99 -4.88 -2.85 9.13
N ASP A 100 -5.65 -1.85 8.73
CA ASP A 100 -6.31 -0.96 9.68
C ASP A 100 -7.73 -1.39 10.02
N ASP A 101 -8.38 -2.16 9.14
CA ASP A 101 -9.70 -2.73 9.39
C ASP A 101 -9.98 -3.99 8.55
N LEU A 102 -10.99 -4.75 8.97
CA LEU A 102 -11.55 -5.91 8.28
C LEU A 102 -13.03 -5.64 7.96
N MET A 103 -13.32 -5.43 6.67
CA MET A 103 -14.67 -5.20 6.19
C MET A 103 -15.48 -6.51 6.18
N LEU A 104 -16.44 -6.61 7.10
CA LEU A 104 -17.43 -7.68 7.11
C LEU A 104 -18.45 -7.43 5.99
N ILE A 105 -18.63 -8.42 5.11
CA ILE A 105 -19.63 -8.40 4.03
C ILE A 105 -20.90 -9.12 4.49
#